data_AF-A0A1B4FG99-F1
#
_entry.id   AF-A0A1B4FG99-F1
#
_cell.length_a   1.000
_cell.length_b   1.000
_cell.length_c   1.000
_cell.angle_alpha   90.00
_cell.angle_beta   90.00
_cell.angle_gamma   90.00
#
_symmetry.space_group_name_H-M   'P 1'
#
loop_
_entity.id
_entity.type
_entity.pdbx_description
1 polymer ?
#
loop_
_entity_poly.entity_id
_entity_poly.type
_entity_poly.pdbx_seq_one_letter_code
_entity_poly.pdbx_strand_id
1 'polypeptide(L)'
;MRGKHPIAPEMAKPNLIRRPLRDLIAGLVQLPTTLSGDPDYDEADPDVLVDLAESAELVLQLVHEGLAAIGLMYAHTANQIAEGHIKAAHAAAVGRLQVELGEVHPYIHRLSSECRRYTADYVGD
;
A
#
# COMPACT_ATOMS: atom_id res chain seq x y z
N MET A 1 -25.11 -32.74 -2.56
CA MET A 1 -24.99 -31.28 -2.35
C MET A 1 -23.57 -30.86 -2.74
N ARG A 2 -23.37 -30.31 -3.95
CA ARG A 2 -22.06 -29.81 -4.40
C ARG A 2 -21.95 -28.35 -3.97
N GLY A 3 -21.06 -28.07 -3.01
CA GLY A 3 -20.73 -26.71 -2.60
C GLY A 3 -20.12 -25.97 -3.79
N LYS A 4 -20.74 -24.86 -4.19
CA LYS A 4 -20.12 -23.90 -5.11
C LYS A 4 -18.94 -23.27 -4.37
N HIS A 5 -17.72 -23.63 -4.75
CA HIS A 5 -16.55 -22.83 -4.39
C HIS A 5 -16.79 -21.41 -4.92
N PRO A 6 -16.55 -20.34 -4.14
CA PRO A 6 -16.63 -19.00 -4.68
C PRO A 6 -15.61 -18.91 -5.81
N ILE A 7 -16.11 -18.52 -6.99
CA ILE A 7 -15.29 -18.14 -8.14
C ILE A 7 -14.34 -17.07 -7.59
N ALA A 8 -13.04 -17.36 -7.59
CA ALA A 8 -12.05 -16.36 -7.22
C ALA A 8 -12.34 -15.10 -8.05
N PRO A 9 -12.35 -13.90 -7.43
CA PRO A 9 -12.60 -12.68 -8.18
C PRO A 9 -11.65 -12.63 -9.38
N GLU A 10 -12.15 -12.15 -10.51
CA GLU A 10 -11.50 -12.12 -11.83
C GLU A 10 -10.08 -11.49 -11.83
N MET A 11 -9.71 -10.86 -10.72
CA MET A 11 -8.40 -10.32 -10.38
C MET A 11 -7.26 -11.37 -10.32
N ALA A 12 -7.55 -12.66 -10.35
CA ALA A 12 -6.55 -13.74 -10.26
C ALA A 12 -6.08 -14.28 -11.63
N LYS A 13 -5.75 -13.41 -12.59
CA LYS A 13 -4.94 -13.80 -13.77
C LYS A 13 -3.45 -13.63 -13.42
N PRO A 14 -2.61 -14.68 -13.45
CA PRO A 14 -1.22 -14.64 -12.92
C PRO A 14 -0.30 -13.60 -13.57
N ASN A 15 -0.59 -13.14 -14.78
CA ASN A 15 0.20 -12.16 -15.53
C ASN A 15 -0.41 -10.72 -15.48
N LEU A 16 -1.46 -10.50 -14.68
CA LEU A 16 -2.24 -9.25 -14.61
C LEU A 16 -2.43 -8.74 -13.17
N ILE A 17 -1.86 -9.41 -12.17
CA ILE A 17 -1.89 -8.91 -10.79
C ILE A 17 -0.87 -7.77 -10.70
N ARG A 18 -1.32 -6.50 -10.83
CA ARG A 18 -0.52 -5.33 -10.42
C ARG A 18 0.03 -5.62 -9.02
N ARG A 19 1.28 -5.25 -8.75
CA ARG A 19 1.92 -5.44 -7.44
C ARG A 19 2.29 -4.06 -6.91
N PRO A 20 1.30 -3.25 -6.46
CA PRO A 20 1.51 -1.83 -6.24
C PRO A 20 2.67 -1.51 -5.32
N LEU A 21 2.90 -2.31 -4.27
CA LEU A 21 4.05 -2.12 -3.39
C LEU A 21 5.39 -2.37 -4.08
N ARG A 22 5.48 -3.42 -4.90
CA ARG A 22 6.70 -3.71 -5.68
C ARG A 22 6.93 -2.62 -6.72
N ASP A 23 5.86 -2.20 -7.37
CA ASP A 23 5.91 -1.22 -8.45
C ASP A 23 6.27 0.18 -7.87
N LEU A 24 5.73 0.52 -6.68
CA LEU A 24 6.14 1.68 -5.86
C LEU A 24 7.63 1.64 -5.51
N ILE A 25 8.13 0.51 -5.00
CA ILE A 25 9.56 0.36 -4.67
C ILE A 25 10.43 0.52 -5.92
N ALA A 26 10.01 -0.05 -7.05
CA ALA A 26 10.74 0.07 -8.30
C ALA A 26 10.75 1.52 -8.83
N GLY A 27 9.64 2.26 -8.68
CA GLY A 27 9.58 3.68 -9.04
C GLY A 27 10.43 4.56 -8.10
N LEU A 28 10.44 4.28 -6.80
CA LEU A 28 11.28 4.99 -5.83
C LEU A 28 12.78 4.90 -6.16
N VAL A 29 13.24 3.74 -6.67
CA VAL A 29 14.64 3.53 -7.06
C VAL A 29 15.02 4.33 -8.31
N GLN A 30 14.05 4.69 -9.14
CA GLN A 30 14.28 5.47 -10.36
C GLN A 30 14.21 6.98 -10.13
N LEU A 31 13.74 7.40 -8.96
CA LEU A 31 13.54 8.82 -8.65
C LEU A 31 14.89 9.50 -8.39
N PRO A 32 15.25 10.55 -9.14
CA PRO A 32 16.43 11.34 -8.84
C PRO A 32 16.33 11.95 -7.44
N THR A 33 17.48 12.21 -6.83
CA THR A 33 17.57 12.79 -5.49
C THR A 33 18.46 14.00 -5.49
N THR A 34 18.04 15.05 -4.79
CA THR A 34 18.86 16.23 -4.55
C THR A 34 20.05 15.89 -3.64
N LEU A 35 20.97 16.86 -3.46
CA LEU A 35 22.09 16.72 -2.53
C LEU A 35 21.66 16.53 -1.06
N SER A 36 20.44 16.90 -0.67
CA SER A 36 19.90 16.64 0.67
C SER A 36 19.31 15.23 0.81
N GLY A 37 19.22 14.47 -0.28
CA GLY A 37 18.62 13.14 -0.33
C GLY A 37 17.09 13.15 -0.47
N ASP A 38 16.49 14.32 -0.70
CA ASP A 38 15.07 14.44 -1.02
C ASP A 38 14.83 14.12 -2.51
N PRO A 39 13.65 13.60 -2.90
CA PRO A 39 13.28 13.47 -4.30
C PRO A 39 13.44 14.77 -5.09
N ASP A 40 14.10 14.69 -6.25
CA ASP A 40 14.17 15.78 -7.21
C ASP A 40 13.09 15.55 -8.29
N TYR A 41 11.92 16.16 -8.08
CA TYR A 41 10.78 16.03 -8.99
C TYR A 41 10.93 16.84 -10.27
N ASP A 42 11.82 17.84 -10.27
CA ASP A 42 12.08 18.67 -11.44
C ASP A 42 12.98 17.94 -12.46
N GLU A 43 13.91 17.10 -11.99
CA GLU A 43 14.78 16.26 -12.83
C GLU A 43 14.14 14.92 -13.24
N ALA A 44 13.13 14.46 -12.50
CA ALA A 44 12.49 13.16 -12.74
C ALA A 44 11.76 13.07 -14.08
N ASP A 45 11.81 11.88 -14.69
CA ASP A 45 11.00 11.55 -15.87
C ASP A 45 9.49 11.64 -15.51
N PRO A 46 8.68 12.45 -16.24
CA PRO A 46 7.25 12.58 -15.98
C PRO A 46 6.48 11.27 -16.00
N ASP A 47 6.83 10.32 -16.88
CA ASP A 47 6.17 9.01 -16.93
C ASP A 47 6.43 8.22 -15.63
N VAL A 48 7.66 8.27 -15.13
CA VAL A 48 8.03 7.66 -13.84
C VAL A 48 7.24 8.30 -12.70
N LEU A 49 7.05 9.62 -12.71
CA LEU A 49 6.26 10.32 -11.69
C LEU A 49 4.77 9.91 -11.73
N VAL A 50 4.19 9.76 -12.93
CA VAL A 50 2.80 9.30 -13.09
C VAL A 50 2.64 7.87 -12.53
N ASP A 51 3.49 6.95 -12.97
CA ASP A 51 3.45 5.54 -12.53
C ASP A 51 3.69 5.40 -11.02
N LEU A 52 4.59 6.23 -10.48
CA LEU A 52 4.89 6.27 -9.05
C LEU A 52 3.69 6.78 -8.25
N ALA A 53 3.01 7.82 -8.73
CA ALA A 53 1.79 8.34 -8.10
C ALA A 53 0.68 7.29 -8.08
N GLU A 54 0.43 6.62 -9.20
CA GLU A 54 -0.57 5.55 -9.28
C GLU A 54 -0.26 4.40 -8.33
N SER A 55 1.01 3.97 -8.30
CA SER A 55 1.45 2.88 -7.42
C SER A 55 1.31 3.27 -5.95
N ALA A 56 1.67 4.51 -5.60
CA ALA A 56 1.50 5.06 -4.26
C ALA A 56 0.03 5.10 -3.83
N GLU A 57 -0.87 5.60 -4.68
CA GLU A 57 -2.31 5.67 -4.42
C GLU A 57 -2.91 4.27 -4.18
N LEU A 58 -2.55 3.30 -5.02
CA LEU A 58 -2.99 1.91 -4.87
C LEU A 58 -2.43 1.28 -3.58
N VAL A 59 -1.19 1.57 -3.20
CA VAL A 59 -0.63 1.10 -1.92
C VAL A 59 -1.37 1.72 -0.74
N LEU A 60 -1.67 3.02 -0.76
CA LEU A 60 -2.44 3.69 0.30
C LEU A 60 -3.81 3.04 0.47
N GLN A 61 -4.50 2.77 -0.64
CA GLN A 61 -5.80 2.08 -0.60
C GLN A 61 -5.67 0.68 0.02
N LEU A 62 -4.70 -0.12 -0.42
CA LEU A 62 -4.47 -1.47 0.13
C LEU A 62 -4.14 -1.46 1.61
N VAL A 63 -3.31 -0.51 2.05
CA VAL A 63 -2.96 -0.34 3.47
C VAL A 63 -4.20 0.05 4.27
N HIS A 64 -5.00 1.00 3.78
CA HIS A 64 -6.23 1.42 4.47
C HIS A 64 -7.23 0.27 4.61
N GLU A 65 -7.52 -0.44 3.52
CA GLU A 65 -8.40 -1.62 3.52
C GLU A 65 -7.89 -2.73 4.44
N GLY A 66 -6.58 -3.00 4.41
CA GLY A 66 -5.94 -3.99 5.27
C GLY A 66 -6.03 -3.65 6.75
N LEU A 67 -5.78 -2.38 7.12
CA LEU A 67 -5.90 -1.91 8.51
C LEU A 67 -7.35 -2.04 9.01
N ALA A 68 -8.34 -1.69 8.19
CA ALA A 68 -9.76 -1.85 8.52
C ALA A 68 -10.12 -3.33 8.72
N ALA A 69 -9.67 -4.22 7.84
CA ALA A 69 -9.90 -5.66 7.95
C ALA A 69 -9.27 -6.25 9.21
N ILE A 70 -8.06 -5.82 9.60
CA ILE A 70 -7.42 -6.24 10.86
C ILE A 70 -8.26 -5.81 12.06
N GLY A 71 -8.80 -4.58 12.05
CA GLY A 71 -9.71 -4.12 13.10
C GLY A 71 -10.94 -5.02 13.27
N LEU A 72 -11.56 -5.42 12.16
CA LEU A 72 -12.68 -6.36 12.17
C LEU A 72 -12.28 -7.75 12.69
N MET A 73 -11.09 -8.25 12.31
CA MET A 73 -10.57 -9.51 12.82
C MET A 73 -10.35 -9.47 14.34
N TYR A 74 -9.84 -8.36 14.89
CA TYR A 74 -9.73 -8.22 16.34
C TYR A 74 -11.08 -8.22 17.04
N ALA A 75 -12.06 -7.50 16.50
CA ALA A 75 -13.41 -7.51 17.06
C ALA A 75 -14.00 -8.93 17.10
N HIS A 76 -13.78 -9.72 16.05
CA HIS A 76 -14.26 -11.10 15.97
C HIS A 76 -13.49 -12.08 16.89
N THR A 77 -12.20 -11.81 17.15
CA THR A 77 -11.34 -12.70 17.94
C THR A 77 -11.16 -12.27 19.39
N ALA A 78 -11.77 -11.15 19.81
CA ALA A 78 -11.59 -10.56 21.13
C ALA A 78 -11.80 -11.56 22.29
N ASN A 79 -12.90 -12.32 22.27
CA ASN A 79 -13.18 -13.32 23.31
C ASN A 79 -12.14 -14.44 23.33
N GLN A 80 -11.70 -14.92 22.16
CA GLN A 80 -10.67 -15.95 22.06
C GLN A 80 -9.31 -15.47 22.60
N ILE A 81 -9.02 -14.17 22.48
CA ILE A 81 -7.84 -13.56 23.11
C ILE A 81 -8.01 -13.50 24.63
N ALA A 82 -9.17 -13.05 25.11
CA ALA A 82 -9.48 -12.94 26.54
C ALA A 82 -9.46 -14.29 27.27
N GLU A 83 -9.96 -15.34 26.62
CA GLU A 83 -9.98 -16.72 27.11
C GLU A 83 -8.60 -17.42 26.97
N GLY A 84 -7.62 -16.75 26.37
CA GLY A 84 -6.26 -17.26 26.21
C GLY A 84 -6.07 -18.28 25.08
N HIS A 85 -7.11 -18.54 24.28
CA HIS A 85 -7.03 -19.39 23.08
C HIS A 85 -6.13 -18.77 22.01
N ILE A 86 -6.12 -17.43 21.92
CA ILE A 86 -5.13 -16.67 21.14
C ILE A 86 -4.23 -15.93 22.13
N LYS A 87 -2.92 -16.20 22.08
CA LYS A 87 -1.97 -15.50 22.96
C LYS A 87 -2.00 -14.00 22.66
N ALA A 88 -2.15 -13.18 23.70
CA ALA A 88 -2.12 -11.72 23.60
C ALA A 88 -0.85 -11.18 22.89
N ALA A 89 0.26 -11.92 22.97
CA ALA A 89 1.50 -11.58 22.25
C ALA A 89 1.32 -11.50 20.72
N HIS A 90 0.45 -12.30 20.12
CA HIS A 90 0.16 -12.23 18.68
C HIS A 90 -0.64 -10.98 18.34
N ALA A 91 -1.66 -10.63 19.14
CA ALA A 91 -2.41 -9.39 18.98
C ALA A 91 -1.49 -8.18 19.14
N ALA A 92 -0.58 -8.19 20.12
CA ALA A 92 0.40 -7.13 20.29
C ALA A 92 1.37 -7.03 19.09
N ALA A 93 1.78 -8.16 18.51
CA ALA A 93 2.66 -8.17 17.33
C ALA A 93 1.97 -7.59 16.09
N VAL A 94 0.72 -7.94 15.84
CA VAL A 94 -0.07 -7.36 14.74
C VAL A 94 -0.32 -5.87 15.00
N GLY A 95 -0.62 -5.47 16.24
CA GLY A 95 -0.78 -4.06 16.61
C GLY A 95 0.47 -3.23 16.33
N ARG A 96 1.67 -3.74 16.62
CA ARG A 96 2.93 -3.07 16.26
C ARG A 96 3.10 -2.93 14.75
N LEU A 97 2.79 -3.98 13.98
CA LEU A 97 2.84 -3.89 12.51
C LEU A 97 1.87 -2.81 11.98
N GLN A 98 0.68 -2.68 12.55
CA GLN A 98 -0.27 -1.65 12.15
C GLN A 98 0.24 -0.23 12.41
N VAL A 99 1.01 -0.03 13.49
CA VAL A 99 1.67 1.26 13.77
C VAL A 99 2.66 1.59 12.66
N GLU A 100 3.59 0.69 12.33
CA GLU A 100 4.57 0.90 11.26
C GLU A 100 3.89 1.19 9.91
N LEU A 101 2.85 0.44 9.55
CA LEU A 101 2.08 0.68 8.33
C LEU A 101 1.36 2.03 8.34
N GLY A 102 0.88 2.46 9.51
CA GLY A 102 0.26 3.78 9.70
C GLY A 102 1.26 4.93 9.59
N GLU A 103 2.50 4.73 10.05
CA GLU A 103 3.57 5.73 9.95
C GLU A 103 4.04 5.95 8.51
N VAL A 104 4.02 4.91 7.67
CA VAL A 104 4.37 5.01 6.25
C VAL A 104 3.34 5.81 5.44
N HIS A 105 2.07 5.83 5.89
CA HIS A 105 0.95 6.46 5.17
C HIS A 105 1.16 7.94 4.78
N PRO A 106 1.52 8.87 5.69
CA PRO A 106 1.75 10.26 5.33
C PRO A 106 2.90 10.45 4.32
N TYR A 107 3.93 9.61 4.35
CA TYR A 107 5.04 9.69 3.40
C TYR A 107 4.61 9.29 2.00
N ILE A 108 3.92 8.15 1.85
CA ILE A 108 3.41 7.71 0.54
C ILE A 108 2.37 8.69 0.00
N HIS A 109 1.50 9.24 0.86
CA HIS A 109 0.55 10.26 0.46
C HIS A 109 1.24 11.53 -0.05
N ARG A 110 2.25 12.03 0.67
CA ARG A 110 3.03 13.19 0.22
C ARG A 110 3.73 12.91 -1.10
N LEU A 111 4.35 11.75 -1.24
CA LEU A 111 5.02 11.34 -2.49
C LEU A 111 4.04 11.38 -3.67
N SER A 112 2.89 10.71 -3.55
CA SER A 112 1.83 10.73 -4.58
C SER A 112 1.40 12.16 -4.91
N SER A 113 1.11 12.97 -3.89
CA SER A 113 0.68 14.35 -4.08
C SER A 113 1.72 15.21 -4.82
N GLU A 114 3.01 15.05 -4.52
CA GLU A 114 4.08 15.78 -5.20
C GLU A 114 4.25 15.29 -6.64
N CYS A 115 4.28 13.97 -6.86
CA CYS A 115 4.31 13.39 -8.21
C CYS A 115 3.16 13.94 -9.08
N ARG A 116 1.93 14.02 -8.55
CA ARG A 116 0.78 14.61 -9.25
C ARG A 116 0.95 16.11 -9.50
N ARG A 117 1.52 16.85 -8.54
CA ARG A 117 1.77 18.30 -8.69
C ARG A 117 2.72 18.59 -9.84
N TYR A 118 3.77 17.80 -9.98
CA TYR A 118 4.79 17.95 -11.04
C TYR A 118 4.37 17.37 -12.39
N THR A 119 3.28 16.61 -12.45
CA THR A 119 2.72 16.04 -13.68
C THR A 119 1.35 16.62 -14.04
N ALA A 120 0.92 17.71 -13.40
CA ALA A 120 -0.43 18.25 -13.56
C ALA A 120 -0.79 18.64 -15.00
N ASP A 121 0.19 19.15 -15.75
CA ASP A 121 0.04 19.56 -17.16
C ASP A 121 0.67 18.57 -18.16
N TYR A 122 1.14 17.42 -17.67
CA TYR A 122 1.77 16.40 -18.51
C TYR A 122 0.72 15.65 -19.32
N VAL A 123 0.95 15.51 -20.62
CA VAL A 123 0.19 14.66 -21.53
C VAL A 123 1.15 13.58 -22.00
N GLY A 124 0.96 12.36 -21.47
CA GLY A 124 1.79 11.21 -21.81
C GLY A 124 1.64 10.77 -23.27
N ASP A 125 2.61 9.98 -23.71
CA ASP A 125 2.63 9.34 -25.04
C ASP A 125 1.68 8.13 -25.14
#